data_AF-A0A955TFK2-F1
#
_entry.id   AF-A0A955TFK2-F1
#
_cell.length_a   1.000
_cell.length_b   1.000
_cell.length_c   1.000
_cell.angle_alpha   90.00
_cell.angle_beta   90.00
_cell.angle_gamma   90.00
#
_symmetry.space_group_name_H-M   'P 1'
#
loop_
_entity.id
_entity.type
_entity.pdbx_description
1 polymer ?
#
loop_
_entity_poly.entity_id
_entity_poly.type
_entity_poly.pdbx_seq_one_letter_code
_entity_poly.pdbx_strand_id
1 'polypeptide(L)' 'DPRIDFVGGIRGTQQLAALVDSGDWAVAFWLYPTTVEELMAVADADRVMPPKSTWFEPKLRDGLFIHMLHD' A
#
# COMPACT_ATOMS: atom_id res chain seq x y z
N ASP A 1 11.17 10.31 6.65
CA ASP A 1 11.21 11.78 6.72
C ASP A 1 9.87 12.21 7.30
N PRO A 2 9.82 13.03 8.36
CA PRO A 2 8.55 13.48 8.97
C PRO A 2 7.68 14.32 8.04
N ARG A 3 8.23 14.80 6.91
CA ARG A 3 7.51 15.60 5.90
C ARG A 3 6.81 14.77 4.83
N ILE A 4 6.75 13.45 4.98
CA ILE A 4 6.13 12.54 4.02
C ILE A 4 5.31 11.52 4.80
N ASP A 5 4.01 11.46 4.50
CA ASP A 5 3.08 10.50 5.11
C ASP A 5 2.19 9.84 4.04
N PHE A 6 1.50 8.77 4.43
CA PHE A 6 0.64 7.98 3.55
C PHE A 6 -0.78 7.89 4.09
N VAL A 7 -1.76 8.05 3.19
CA VAL A 7 -3.17 7.81 3.49
C VAL A 7 -3.50 6.38 3.07
N GLY A 8 -4.08 5.61 4.00
CA GLY A 8 -4.52 4.25 3.71
C GLY A 8 -5.61 4.20 2.63
N GLY A 9 -5.53 3.22 1.73
CA GLY A 9 -6.38 3.13 0.53
C GLY A 9 -7.90 3.15 0.82
N ILE A 10 -8.32 2.69 2.01
CA ILE A 10 -9.72 2.71 2.44
C ILE A 10 -10.33 4.11 2.51
N ARG A 11 -9.54 5.16 2.73
CA ARG A 11 -10.03 6.55 2.85
C ARG A 11 -10.21 7.23 1.49
N GLY A 12 -9.56 6.72 0.44
CA GLY A 12 -9.63 7.26 -0.91
C GLY A 12 -9.11 8.70 -1.04
N THR A 13 -9.48 9.35 -2.13
CA THR A 13 -9.03 10.71 -2.48
C THR A 13 -9.57 11.82 -1.61
N GLN A 14 -10.74 11.62 -1.00
CA GLN A 14 -11.38 12.65 -0.19
C GLN A 14 -10.51 13.05 0.99
N GLN A 15 -9.86 12.08 1.64
CA GLN A 15 -8.92 12.34 2.72
C GLN A 15 -7.65 13.07 2.24
N LEU A 16 -7.14 12.73 1.05
CA LEU A 16 -5.98 13.41 0.45
C LEU A 16 -6.31 14.89 0.18
N ALA A 17 -7.47 15.18 -0.41
CA ALA A 17 -7.94 16.54 -0.65
C ALA A 17 -8.09 17.31 0.66
N ALA A 18 -8.75 16.73 1.67
CA ALA A 18 -8.96 17.38 2.96
C ALA A 18 -7.64 17.77 3.67
N LEU A 19 -6.59 16.96 3.54
CA LEU A 19 -5.27 17.24 4.13
C LEU A 19 -4.50 18.37 3.42
N VAL A 20 -4.73 18.53 2.12
CA VAL A 20 -4.17 19.66 1.36
C VAL A 20 -4.97 20.93 1.65
N ASP A 21 -6.31 20.82 1.64
CA ASP A 21 -7.22 21.94 1.89
C ASP A 21 -7.10 22.49 3.32
N SER A 22 -6.72 21.67 4.30
CA SER A 22 -6.47 22.14 5.69
C SER A 22 -5.20 22.98 5.82
N GLY A 23 -4.28 22.91 4.85
CA GLY A 23 -2.97 23.54 4.91
C GLY A 23 -1.92 22.75 5.70
N ASP A 24 -2.25 21.56 6.23
CA ASP A 24 -1.28 20.69 6.92
C ASP A 24 -0.26 20.09 5.95
N TRP A 25 -0.66 19.88 4.68
CA TRP A 25 0.17 19.34 3.62
C TRP A 25 0.15 20.22 2.38
N ALA A 26 1.30 20.36 1.72
CA ALA A 26 1.42 21.22 0.53
C ALA A 26 0.85 20.57 -0.75
N VAL A 27 0.89 19.23 -0.84
CA VAL A 27 0.48 18.48 -2.03
C VAL A 27 0.17 17.04 -1.66
N ALA A 28 -0.70 16.41 -2.45
CA ALA A 28 -0.98 14.98 -2.38
C ALA A 28 -0.75 14.33 -3.76
N PHE A 29 -0.26 13.08 -3.74
CA PHE A 29 -0.12 12.25 -4.94
C PHE A 29 -1.09 11.07 -4.86
N TRP A 30 -1.83 10.83 -5.94
CA TRP A 30 -2.66 9.65 -6.11
C TRP A 30 -2.24 8.90 -7.37
N LEU A 31 -1.82 7.67 -7.19
CA LEU A 31 -1.29 6.83 -8.26
C LEU A 31 -2.35 5.83 -8.71
N TYR A 32 -2.32 5.48 -9.99
CA TYR A 32 -3.17 4.42 -10.53
C TYR A 32 -2.77 3.08 -9.89
N PRO A 33 -3.75 2.23 -9.47
CA PRO A 33 -3.45 0.98 -8.83
C PRO A 33 -2.76 0.01 -9.79
N THR A 34 -1.72 -0.65 -9.30
CA THR A 34 -1.05 -1.78 -9.98
C THR A 34 -2.00 -2.96 -10.11
N THR A 35 -1.99 -3.67 -11.25
CA THR A 35 -2.78 -4.89 -11.40
C THR A 35 -2.11 -6.09 -10.69
N VAL A 36 -2.84 -7.19 -10.55
CA VAL A 36 -2.27 -8.43 -10.00
C VAL A 36 -1.18 -8.96 -10.92
N GLU A 37 -1.37 -8.89 -12.23
CA GLU A 37 -0.41 -9.35 -13.23
C GLU A 37 0.90 -8.56 -13.15
N GLU A 38 0.82 -7.24 -12.99
CA GLU A 38 1.99 -6.38 -12.81
C GLU A 38 2.73 -6.69 -11.51
N LEU A 39 1.99 -6.94 -10.42
CA LEU A 39 2.57 -7.35 -9.14
C LEU A 39 3.34 -8.68 -9.28
N MET A 40 2.73 -9.68 -9.94
CA MET A 40 3.36 -10.98 -10.16
C MET A 40 4.61 -10.85 -11.02
N ALA A 41 4.58 -10.04 -12.08
CA ALA A 41 5.74 -9.80 -12.94
C ALA A 41 6.94 -9.19 -12.20
N VAL A 42 6.71 -8.34 -11.18
CA VAL A 42 7.78 -7.79 -10.34
C VAL A 42 8.41 -8.88 -9.47
N ALA A 43 7.59 -9.77 -8.90
CA ALA A 43 8.06 -10.89 -8.08
C ALA A 43 8.85 -11.91 -8.92
N ASP A 44 8.33 -12.29 -10.09
CA ASP A 44 9.00 -13.22 -11.02
C ASP A 44 10.35 -12.68 -11.53
N ALA A 45 10.53 -11.36 -11.50
CA ALA A 45 11.78 -10.69 -11.84
C ALA A 45 12.77 -10.57 -10.67
N ASP A 46 12.52 -11.22 -9.52
CA ASP A 46 13.29 -11.10 -8.27
C ASP A 46 13.45 -9.64 -7.81
N ARG A 47 12.41 -8.81 -8.01
CA ARG A 47 12.39 -7.40 -7.62
C ARG A 47 11.42 -7.14 -6.48
N VAL A 48 11.57 -5.97 -5.87
CA VAL A 48 10.75 -5.53 -4.74
C VAL A 48 9.97 -4.27 -5.15
N MET A 49 8.68 -4.26 -4.81
CA MET A 49 7.83 -3.09 -4.98
C MET A 49 8.30 -1.95 -4.06
N PRO A 50 8.28 -0.68 -4.51
CA PRO A 50 8.55 0.44 -3.63
C PRO A 50 7.65 0.43 -2.39
N PRO A 51 8.14 0.86 -1.21
CA PRO A 51 7.30 0.94 -0.02
C PRO A 51 6.04 1.76 -0.28
N LYS A 52 4.89 1.25 0.17
CA LYS A 52 3.57 1.91 0.08
C LYS A 52 3.03 2.14 -1.34
N SER A 53 3.55 1.43 -2.36
CA SER A 53 3.01 1.52 -3.74
C SER A 53 1.73 0.70 -3.97
N THR A 54 1.36 -0.21 -3.07
CA THR A 54 0.19 -1.11 -3.21
C THR A 54 -0.63 -1.19 -1.92
N TRP A 55 -1.95 -1.33 -2.04
CA TRP A 55 -2.88 -1.57 -0.92
C TRP A 55 -3.81 -2.76 -1.21
N PHE A 56 -3.79 -3.77 -0.33
CA PHE A 56 -4.66 -4.95 -0.41
C PHE A 56 -5.78 -4.90 0.64
N GLU A 57 -6.97 -5.37 0.25
CA GLU A 57 -8.10 -5.70 1.13
C GLU A 57 -8.67 -7.08 0.75
N PRO A 58 -9.01 -7.94 1.74
CA PRO A 58 -8.68 -7.78 3.15
C PRO A 58 -7.17 -7.83 3.38
N LYS A 59 -6.67 -7.12 4.39
CA LYS A 59 -5.31 -7.38 4.88
C LYS A 59 -5.20 -8.85 5.26
N LEU A 60 -4.05 -9.45 4.97
CA LEU A 60 -3.77 -10.81 5.43
C LEU A 60 -4.00 -10.83 6.94
N ARG A 61 -4.70 -11.86 7.42
CA ARG A 61 -4.87 -12.04 8.85
C ARG A 61 -3.50 -12.37 9.43
N ASP A 62 -2.86 -11.37 10.02
CA ASP A 62 -1.63 -11.53 10.78
C ASP A 62 -1.91 -12.55 11.91
N GLY A 63 -1.11 -13.62 11.99
CA GLY A 63 -1.27 -14.69 12.98
C GLY A 63 -1.53 -16.10 12.41
N LEU A 64 -1.51 -16.31 11.09
CA LEU A 64 -1.51 -17.66 10.52
C LEU A 64 -0.14 -18.33 10.76
N PHE A 65 -0.05 -19.15 11.79
CA PHE A 65 1.11 -20.01 12.03
C PHE A 65 0.98 -21.31 11.24
N ILE A 66 1.93 -21.58 10.33
CA ILE A 66 2.01 -22.86 9.62
C ILE A 66 3.01 -23.74 10.38
N HIS A 67 2.51 -24.68 11.20
CA HIS A 67 3.33 -25.76 11.77
C HIS A 67 3.22 -26.98 10.86
N MET A 68 4.28 -27.25 10.11
CA MET A 68 4.37 -28.50 9.36
C MET A 68 4.63 -29.63 10.38
N LEU A 69 3.62 -30.48 10.61
CA LEU A 69 3.82 -31.72 11.34
C LEU A 69 4.52 -32.70 10.39
N HIS A 70 5.76 -33.06 10.73
CA HIS A 70 6.47 -34.17 10.12
C HIS A 70 6.37 -35.37 11.08
N ASP A 71 6.27 -36.58 10.52
CA ASP A 71 6.39 -37.83 11.29
C ASP A 71 7.82 -38.00 11.86
#